data_AF-A0A2G9TT70-F1
#
_entry.id   AF-A0A2G9TT70-F1
#
_cell.length_a   1.000
_cell.length_b   1.000
_cell.length_c   1.000
_cell.angle_alpha   90.00
_cell.angle_beta   90.00
_cell.angle_gamma   90.00
#
_symmetry.space_group_name_H-M   'P 1'
#
loop_
_entity.id
_entity.type
_entity.pdbx_description
1 polymer ?
#
loop_
_entity_poly.entity_id
_entity_poly.type
_entity_poly.pdbx_seq_one_letter_code
_entity_poly.pdbx_strand_id
1 'polypeptide(L)'
;MTSALMCVLFMKVKIENRAVILGTLGAIPGFIIGVHFIDPLFNGPQKKMMFVAIWTAFAIALGILNSQKRRKTYKEIPDFCTWKAIVLFITGFVGGVFDAFAGSGVDICIFSIITLLFRVTEKTATPTTVVLKGVNAVIGFFYRAAMMGDISAMAWTYFSLSVPVSSITGPVGSFLGSHLHRQVIAGFVYILEIIALIGFLCTKPAWQLIAVGGCIIFGGFVFFTFISKAGENIMKTVEEKKLKDTRQAVNGVV
;
A
#
# COMPACT_ATOMS: atom_id res chain seq x y z
N MET A 1 11.83 8.38 -1.05
CA MET A 1 10.38 8.52 -0.76
C MET A 1 9.96 9.96 -0.51
N THR A 2 10.71 10.75 0.26
CA THR A 2 10.42 12.18 0.52
C THR A 2 10.39 13.04 -0.75
N SER A 3 11.25 12.78 -1.73
CA SER A 3 11.27 13.46 -3.02
C SER A 3 9.96 13.28 -3.82
N ALA A 4 9.45 12.04 -3.86
CA ALA A 4 8.17 11.70 -4.50
C ALA A 4 6.98 12.35 -3.76
N LEU A 5 6.98 12.33 -2.42
CA LEU A 5 6.02 13.04 -1.58
C LEU A 5 5.96 14.54 -1.97
N MET A 6 7.11 15.21 -2.01
CA MET A 6 7.17 16.63 -2.37
C MET A 6 6.62 16.89 -3.78
N CYS A 7 6.95 16.05 -4.75
CA CYS A 7 6.42 16.17 -6.12
C CYS A 7 4.88 16.06 -6.16
N VAL A 8 4.29 15.08 -5.45
CA VAL A 8 2.83 14.92 -5.36
C VAL A 8 2.17 16.15 -4.73
N LEU A 9 2.78 16.70 -3.66
CA LEU A 9 2.29 17.91 -3.00
C LEU A 9 2.37 19.14 -3.91
N PHE A 10 3.48 19.32 -4.64
CA PHE A 10 3.64 20.43 -5.58
C PHE A 10 2.65 20.35 -6.75
N MET A 11 2.41 19.16 -7.27
CA MET A 11 1.43 18.93 -8.33
C MET A 11 -0.03 19.09 -7.85
N LYS A 12 -0.27 19.24 -6.53
CA LYS A 12 -1.59 19.34 -5.91
C LYS A 12 -2.54 18.22 -6.38
N VAL A 13 -2.00 17.00 -6.50
CA VAL A 13 -2.80 15.85 -6.92
C VAL A 13 -3.84 15.56 -5.84
N LYS A 14 -5.05 15.17 -6.24
CA LYS A 14 -6.10 14.81 -5.29
C LYS A 14 -5.66 13.61 -4.47
N ILE A 15 -5.72 13.75 -3.15
CA ILE A 15 -5.38 12.71 -2.17
C ILE A 15 -6.52 12.54 -1.18
N GLU A 16 -6.63 11.34 -0.61
CA GLU A 16 -7.61 11.04 0.43
C GLU A 16 -6.97 11.28 1.80
N ASN A 17 -7.14 12.50 2.32
CA ASN A 17 -6.48 12.96 3.54
C ASN A 17 -6.82 12.10 4.77
N ARG A 18 -8.03 11.51 4.85
CA ARG A 18 -8.45 10.74 6.03
C ARG A 18 -7.67 9.43 6.12
N ALA A 19 -7.44 8.76 4.99
CA ALA A 19 -6.62 7.56 4.90
C ALA A 19 -5.15 7.86 5.18
N VAL A 20 -4.64 9.03 4.77
CA VAL A 20 -3.28 9.44 5.14
C VAL A 20 -3.18 9.59 6.66
N ILE A 21 -4.06 10.39 7.28
CA ILE A 21 -3.99 10.67 8.72
C ILE A 21 -4.21 9.39 9.54
N LEU A 22 -5.30 8.66 9.30
CA LEU A 22 -5.63 7.45 10.06
C LEU A 22 -4.66 6.31 9.79
N GLY A 23 -4.22 6.18 8.54
CA GLY A 23 -3.22 5.19 8.15
C GLY A 23 -1.87 5.45 8.81
N THR A 24 -1.40 6.69 8.84
CA THR A 24 -0.18 7.09 9.56
C THR A 24 -0.32 6.91 11.07
N LEU A 25 -1.45 7.32 11.66
CA LEU A 25 -1.71 7.13 13.10
C LEU A 25 -1.65 5.65 13.51
N GLY A 26 -2.16 4.74 12.69
CA GLY A 26 -2.04 3.31 12.92
C GLY A 26 -0.62 2.77 12.63
N ALA A 27 0.02 3.27 11.58
CA ALA A 27 1.31 2.76 11.12
C ALA A 27 2.46 3.05 12.08
N ILE A 28 2.45 4.18 12.79
CA ILE A 28 3.51 4.52 13.76
C ILE A 28 3.64 3.44 14.86
N PRO A 29 2.59 3.12 15.64
CA PRO A 29 2.70 2.08 16.67
C PRO A 29 2.95 0.70 16.05
N GLY A 30 2.38 0.41 14.88
CA GLY A 30 2.64 -0.83 14.15
C GLY A 30 4.12 -0.99 13.76
N PHE A 31 4.74 0.08 13.27
CA PHE A 31 6.15 0.11 12.91
C PHE A 31 7.04 -0.08 14.14
N ILE A 32 6.76 0.64 15.24
CA ILE A 32 7.53 0.52 16.49
C ILE A 32 7.50 -0.93 17.00
N ILE A 33 6.32 -1.54 17.07
CA ILE A 33 6.17 -2.94 17.49
C ILE A 33 6.86 -3.88 16.50
N GLY A 34 6.70 -3.65 15.20
CA GLY A 34 7.34 -4.45 14.16
C GLY A 34 8.86 -4.42 14.28
N VAL A 35 9.44 -3.25 14.54
CA VAL A 35 10.89 -3.07 14.66
C VAL A 35 11.47 -3.77 15.88
N HIS A 36 10.78 -3.73 17.03
CA HIS A 36 11.28 -4.32 18.27
C HIS A 36 11.02 -5.82 18.40
N PHE A 37 9.86 -6.29 17.93
CA PHE A 37 9.42 -7.66 18.18
C PHE A 37 9.49 -8.57 16.96
N ILE A 38 9.33 -8.03 15.75
CA ILE A 38 9.17 -8.84 14.53
C ILE A 38 10.46 -8.83 13.69
N ASP A 39 11.06 -7.67 13.48
CA ASP A 39 12.27 -7.50 12.69
C ASP A 39 13.47 -8.32 13.19
N PRO A 40 13.71 -8.49 14.51
CA PRO A 40 14.81 -9.32 15.02
C PRO A 40 14.59 -10.83 14.85
N LEU A 41 13.35 -11.27 14.63
CA LEU A 41 13.02 -12.69 14.43
C LEU A 41 13.43 -13.20 13.04
N PHE A 42 13.71 -12.30 12.10
CA PHE A 42 13.97 -12.65 10.71
C PHE A 42 15.42 -12.44 10.31
N ASN A 43 15.96 -13.42 9.60
CA ASN A 43 17.27 -13.35 8.98
C ASN A 43 17.21 -12.56 7.65
N GLY A 44 18.36 -12.06 7.18
CA GLY A 44 18.45 -11.28 5.93
C GLY A 44 17.78 -11.94 4.71
N PRO A 45 18.00 -13.23 4.42
CA PRO A 45 17.33 -13.93 3.32
C PRO A 45 15.80 -14.02 3.48
N GLN A 46 15.31 -14.16 4.72
CA GLN A 46 13.88 -14.22 5.01
C GLN A 46 13.22 -12.86 4.77
N LYS A 47 13.85 -11.75 5.20
CA LYS A 47 13.34 -10.39 4.92
C LYS A 47 13.21 -10.12 3.42
N LYS A 48 14.22 -10.53 2.62
CA LYS A 48 14.16 -10.44 1.15
C LYS A 48 13.02 -11.27 0.55
N MET A 49 12.85 -12.50 1.01
CA MET A 49 11.75 -13.37 0.59
C MET A 49 10.39 -12.76 0.92
N MET A 50 10.20 -12.27 2.14
CA MET A 50 8.94 -11.66 2.58
C MET A 50 8.61 -10.41 1.76
N PHE A 51 9.61 -9.57 1.48
CA PHE A 51 9.45 -8.42 0.60
C PHE A 51 8.87 -8.83 -0.76
N VAL A 52 9.53 -9.77 -1.44
CA VAL A 52 9.11 -10.24 -2.77
C VAL A 52 7.73 -10.92 -2.71
N ALA A 53 7.46 -11.72 -1.69
CA ALA A 53 6.18 -12.42 -1.54
C ALA A 53 5.00 -11.45 -1.29
N ILE A 54 5.18 -10.45 -0.44
CA ILE A 54 4.14 -9.43 -0.14
C ILE A 54 3.85 -8.60 -1.39
N TRP A 55 4.89 -8.17 -2.11
CA TRP A 55 4.71 -7.42 -3.35
C TRP A 55 4.10 -8.27 -4.48
N THR A 56 4.45 -9.55 -4.57
CA THR A 56 3.79 -10.47 -5.51
C THR A 56 2.31 -10.63 -5.17
N ALA A 57 1.96 -10.76 -3.89
CA ALA A 57 0.57 -10.77 -3.45
C ALA A 57 -0.16 -9.46 -3.77
N PHE A 58 0.53 -8.33 -3.67
CA PHE A 58 0.01 -7.02 -4.08
C PHE A 58 -0.23 -6.91 -5.60
N ALA A 59 0.68 -7.42 -6.43
CA ALA A 59 0.46 -7.52 -7.87
C ALA A 59 -0.77 -8.35 -8.21
N ILE A 60 -0.99 -9.46 -7.50
CA ILE A 60 -2.22 -10.25 -7.61
C ILE A 60 -3.46 -9.41 -7.24
N ALA A 61 -3.40 -8.65 -6.15
CA ALA A 61 -4.48 -7.75 -5.73
C ALA A 61 -4.84 -6.73 -6.84
N LEU A 62 -3.82 -6.13 -7.46
CA LEU A 62 -3.96 -5.26 -8.63
C LEU A 62 -4.54 -5.99 -9.85
N GLY A 63 -4.18 -7.27 -10.04
CA GLY A 63 -4.73 -8.14 -11.08
C GLY A 63 -6.25 -8.32 -10.93
N ILE A 64 -6.69 -8.66 -9.72
CA ILE A 64 -8.11 -8.77 -9.36
C ILE A 64 -8.81 -7.43 -9.59
N LEU A 65 -8.20 -6.33 -9.17
CA LEU A 65 -8.72 -4.96 -9.33
C LEU A 65 -8.95 -4.61 -10.81
N ASN A 66 -7.97 -4.90 -11.67
CA ASN A 66 -8.00 -4.57 -13.09
C ASN A 66 -8.94 -5.48 -13.90
N SER A 67 -9.22 -6.69 -13.42
CA SER A 67 -10.21 -7.58 -14.02
C SER A 67 -11.64 -7.03 -13.90
N GLN A 68 -11.93 -6.25 -12.85
CA GLN A 68 -13.24 -5.63 -12.61
C GLN A 68 -13.47 -4.33 -13.42
N LYS A 69 -13.41 -4.43 -14.76
CA LYS A 69 -13.43 -3.28 -15.70
C LYS A 69 -14.67 -2.36 -15.62
N ARG A 70 -15.82 -2.83 -15.10
CA ARG A 70 -17.11 -2.08 -15.06
C ARG A 70 -17.53 -1.56 -13.67
N ARG A 71 -16.60 -1.40 -12.73
CA ARG A 71 -16.92 -0.90 -11.38
C ARG A 71 -17.09 0.62 -11.35
N LYS A 72 -18.11 1.12 -10.64
CA LYS A 72 -18.16 2.53 -10.23
C LYS A 72 -17.04 2.78 -9.22
N THR A 73 -16.10 3.66 -9.56
CA THR A 73 -15.04 4.10 -8.65
C THR A 73 -15.35 5.48 -8.10
N TYR A 74 -14.94 5.72 -6.85
CA TYR A 74 -15.15 7.00 -6.18
C TYR A 74 -13.83 7.75 -6.05
N LYS A 75 -13.90 9.09 -6.06
CA LYS A 75 -12.73 9.95 -5.84
C LYS A 75 -12.34 10.03 -4.36
N GLU A 76 -13.31 9.82 -3.47
CA GLU A 76 -13.16 9.84 -2.02
C GLU A 76 -13.92 8.66 -1.43
N ILE A 77 -13.60 8.28 -0.19
CA ILE A 77 -14.32 7.20 0.51
C ILE A 77 -15.79 7.64 0.70
N PRO A 78 -16.76 6.98 0.04
CA PRO A 78 -18.16 7.34 0.18
C PRO A 78 -18.66 7.02 1.59
N ASP A 79 -19.55 7.83 2.16
CA ASP A 79 -20.20 7.63 3.47
C ASP A 79 -19.20 7.25 4.57
N PHE A 80 -18.35 8.19 4.96
CA PHE A 80 -17.33 7.96 5.98
C PHE A 80 -17.99 7.72 7.34
N CYS A 81 -17.82 6.51 7.88
CA CYS A 81 -18.34 6.10 9.18
C CYS A 81 -17.19 5.65 10.08
N THR A 82 -17.41 5.63 11.39
CA THR A 82 -16.43 5.20 12.41
C THR A 82 -15.85 3.82 12.14
N TRP A 83 -16.66 2.88 11.63
CA TRP A 83 -16.19 1.55 11.22
C TRP A 83 -15.10 1.62 10.12
N LYS A 84 -15.27 2.47 9.11
CA LYS A 84 -14.27 2.65 8.04
C LYS A 84 -12.99 3.27 8.56
N ALA A 85 -13.10 4.18 9.54
CA ALA A 85 -11.95 4.77 10.22
C ALA A 85 -11.16 3.71 11.02
N ILE A 86 -11.86 2.83 11.75
CA ILE A 86 -11.24 1.72 12.47
C ILE A 86 -10.52 0.77 11.51
N VAL A 87 -11.15 0.41 10.38
CA VAL A 87 -10.51 -0.43 9.36
C VAL A 87 -9.23 0.22 8.82
N LEU A 88 -9.24 1.53 8.53
CA LEU A 88 -8.04 2.25 8.08
C LEU A 88 -6.94 2.26 9.14
N PHE A 89 -7.30 2.48 10.41
CA PHE A 89 -6.33 2.47 11.51
C PHE A 89 -5.70 1.09 11.71
N ILE A 90 -6.50 0.03 11.77
CA ILE A 90 -6.01 -1.36 11.90
C ILE A 90 -5.16 -1.74 10.69
N THR A 91 -5.59 -1.37 9.48
CA THR A 91 -4.81 -1.62 8.27
C THR A 91 -3.48 -0.87 8.29
N GLY A 92 -3.48 0.38 8.77
CA GLY A 92 -2.27 1.16 8.99
C GLY A 92 -1.33 0.47 9.97
N PHE A 93 -1.88 -0.04 11.09
CA PHE A 93 -1.13 -0.78 12.10
C PHE A 93 -0.47 -2.05 11.55
N VAL A 94 -1.24 -2.93 10.91
CA VAL A 94 -0.71 -4.16 10.29
C VAL A 94 0.31 -3.81 9.20
N GLY A 95 -0.01 -2.81 8.38
CA GLY A 95 0.91 -2.30 7.36
C GLY A 95 2.20 -1.75 7.96
N GLY A 96 2.15 -1.12 9.12
CA GLY A 96 3.32 -0.61 9.86
C GLY A 96 4.23 -1.73 10.33
N VAL A 97 3.65 -2.82 10.83
CA VAL A 97 4.41 -4.04 11.19
C VAL A 97 5.12 -4.61 9.97
N PHE A 98 4.44 -4.68 8.82
CA PHE A 98 5.06 -5.12 7.57
C PHE A 98 6.13 -4.15 7.08
N ASP A 99 5.95 -2.85 7.32
CA ASP A 99 6.93 -1.82 6.98
C ASP A 99 8.23 -1.95 7.74
N ALA A 100 8.20 -2.48 8.96
CA ALA A 100 9.37 -2.64 9.80
C ALA A 100 10.45 -3.57 9.21
N PHE A 101 10.03 -4.66 8.54
CA PHE A 101 10.94 -5.65 7.94
C PHE A 101 10.99 -5.60 6.41
N ALA A 102 9.89 -5.23 5.73
CA ALA A 102 9.83 -5.18 4.27
C ALA A 102 10.08 -3.77 3.72
N GLY A 103 9.85 -2.72 4.51
CA GLY A 103 10.09 -1.33 4.08
C GLY A 103 9.08 -0.77 3.08
N SER A 104 7.94 -1.43 2.83
CA SER A 104 6.82 -0.93 2.00
C SER A 104 5.46 -1.61 2.34
N GLY A 105 5.19 -1.82 3.63
CA GLY A 105 3.99 -2.52 4.09
C GLY A 105 2.74 -1.64 4.14
N VAL A 106 2.89 -0.40 4.62
CA VAL A 106 1.73 0.49 4.86
C VAL A 106 1.05 0.89 3.57
N ASP A 107 1.83 1.24 2.55
CA ASP A 107 1.33 1.62 1.24
C ASP A 107 0.61 0.47 0.55
N ILE A 108 1.14 -0.75 0.61
CA ILE A 108 0.49 -1.96 0.04
C ILE A 108 -0.85 -2.22 0.73
N CYS A 109 -0.87 -2.22 2.07
CA CYS A 109 -2.07 -2.52 2.84
C CYS A 109 -3.15 -1.45 2.66
N ILE A 110 -2.79 -0.18 2.82
CA ILE A 110 -3.74 0.93 2.67
C ILE A 110 -4.22 1.04 1.23
N PHE A 111 -3.33 0.93 0.23
CA PHE A 111 -3.74 0.94 -1.18
C PHE A 111 -4.75 -0.16 -1.46
N SER A 112 -4.47 -1.39 -1.02
CA SER A 112 -5.36 -2.53 -1.23
C SER A 112 -6.73 -2.30 -0.60
N ILE A 113 -6.80 -1.80 0.63
CA ILE A 113 -8.07 -1.54 1.30
C ILE A 113 -8.85 -0.39 0.64
N ILE A 114 -8.22 0.75 0.36
CA ILE A 114 -8.95 1.87 -0.26
C ILE A 114 -9.43 1.54 -1.67
N THR A 115 -8.67 0.75 -2.45
CA THR A 115 -9.02 0.41 -3.83
C THR A 115 -9.96 -0.79 -3.95
N LEU A 116 -9.80 -1.84 -3.14
CA LEU A 116 -10.64 -3.04 -3.20
C LEU A 116 -11.88 -2.91 -2.32
N LEU A 117 -11.73 -2.45 -1.07
CA LEU A 117 -12.84 -2.39 -0.10
C LEU A 117 -13.70 -1.13 -0.29
N PHE A 118 -13.08 0.04 -0.40
CA PHE A 118 -13.80 1.32 -0.53
C PHE A 118 -13.99 1.79 -1.98
N ARG A 119 -13.47 1.03 -2.96
CA ARG A 119 -13.55 1.32 -4.40
C ARG A 119 -13.11 2.75 -4.77
N VAL A 120 -12.12 3.28 -4.04
CA VAL A 120 -11.43 4.51 -4.43
C VAL A 120 -10.67 4.25 -5.73
N THR A 121 -10.71 5.22 -6.64
CA THR A 121 -10.02 5.14 -7.93
C THR A 121 -8.50 5.04 -7.74
N GLU A 122 -7.83 4.25 -8.59
CA GLU A 122 -6.37 4.07 -8.52
C GLU A 122 -5.64 5.41 -8.69
N LYS A 123 -6.20 6.32 -9.50
CA LYS A 123 -5.65 7.67 -9.71
C LYS A 123 -5.59 8.53 -8.45
N THR A 124 -6.41 8.26 -7.45
CA THR A 124 -6.40 8.97 -6.16
C THR A 124 -5.71 8.13 -5.08
N ALA A 125 -5.83 6.81 -5.15
CA ALA A 125 -5.18 5.89 -4.22
C ALA A 125 -3.65 5.93 -4.32
N THR A 126 -3.08 5.92 -5.52
CA THR A 126 -1.61 5.93 -5.73
C THR A 126 -0.95 7.18 -5.12
N PRO A 127 -1.36 8.43 -5.42
CA PRO A 127 -0.74 9.59 -4.78
C PRO A 127 -0.99 9.61 -3.25
N THR A 128 -2.13 9.12 -2.78
CA THR A 128 -2.43 9.00 -1.35
C THR A 128 -1.41 8.09 -0.64
N THR A 129 -1.11 6.93 -1.21
CA THR A 129 -0.15 5.99 -0.60
C THR A 129 1.31 6.44 -0.74
N VAL A 130 1.66 7.15 -1.81
CA VAL A 130 2.98 7.81 -1.94
C VAL A 130 3.18 8.84 -0.82
N VAL A 131 2.16 9.66 -0.54
CA VAL A 131 2.22 10.65 0.55
C VAL A 131 2.35 9.94 1.90
N LEU A 132 1.48 8.96 2.16
CA LEU A 132 1.50 8.17 3.39
C LEU A 132 2.86 7.48 3.60
N LYS A 133 3.45 6.92 2.54
CA LYS A 133 4.75 6.26 2.61
C LYS A 133 5.88 7.26 2.84
N GLY A 134 5.81 8.43 2.22
CA GLY A 134 6.77 9.51 2.43
C GLY A 134 6.81 9.94 3.90
N VAL A 135 5.64 10.18 4.51
CA VAL A 135 5.53 10.56 5.93
C VAL A 135 6.04 9.46 6.85
N ASN A 136 5.57 8.22 6.67
CA ASN A 136 5.97 7.10 7.52
C ASN A 136 7.46 6.76 7.37
N ALA A 137 8.04 6.90 6.19
CA ALA A 137 9.48 6.68 5.98
C ALA A 137 10.34 7.70 6.76
N VAL A 138 9.92 8.97 6.85
CA VAL A 138 10.61 9.98 7.65
C VAL A 138 10.55 9.62 9.14
N ILE A 139 9.38 9.23 9.63
CA ILE A 139 9.19 8.83 11.04
C ILE A 139 10.00 7.56 11.35
N GLY A 140 9.94 6.55 10.47
CA GLY A 140 10.67 5.30 10.64
C GLY A 140 12.19 5.49 10.59
N PHE A 141 12.67 6.35 9.68
CA PHE A 141 14.07 6.74 9.64
C PHE A 141 14.50 7.46 10.92
N PHE A 142 13.72 8.45 11.38
CA PHE A 142 14.00 9.14 12.64
C PHE A 142 14.06 8.17 13.82
N TYR A 143 13.11 7.24 13.92
CA TYR A 143 13.09 6.24 14.98
C TYR A 143 14.33 5.32 14.95
N ARG A 144 14.67 4.76 13.78
CA ARG A 144 15.83 3.88 13.63
C ARG A 144 17.16 4.61 13.81
N ALA A 145 17.30 5.81 13.25
CA ALA A 145 18.55 6.56 13.24
C ALA A 145 18.81 7.31 14.54
N ALA A 146 17.80 8.00 15.09
CA ALA A 146 17.96 8.83 16.28
C ALA A 146 17.68 8.08 17.58
N MET A 147 16.70 7.17 17.62
CA MET A 147 16.29 6.52 18.88
C MET A 147 16.96 5.17 19.12
N MET A 148 17.13 4.33 18.10
CA MET A 148 17.80 3.02 18.28
C MET A 148 19.32 3.11 18.16
N GLY A 149 19.85 4.01 17.33
CA GLY A 149 21.30 4.21 17.16
C GLY A 149 22.05 3.04 16.52
N ASP A 150 21.37 1.95 16.15
CA ASP A 150 21.96 0.69 15.71
C ASP A 150 22.08 0.59 14.17
N ILE A 151 22.46 1.70 13.52
CA ILE A 151 22.63 1.73 12.06
C ILE A 151 24.09 1.43 11.73
N SER A 152 24.32 0.25 11.13
CA SER A 152 25.61 -0.13 10.57
C SER A 152 26.19 0.93 9.62
N ALA A 153 27.50 1.17 9.68
CA ALA A 153 28.19 2.06 8.77
C ALA A 153 27.96 1.69 7.29
N MET A 154 27.82 0.40 6.98
CA MET A 154 27.49 -0.06 5.63
C MET A 154 26.10 0.41 5.17
N ALA A 155 25.12 0.42 6.08
CA ALA A 155 23.78 0.92 5.78
C ALA A 155 23.77 2.43 5.50
N TRP A 156 24.59 3.20 6.22
CA TRP A 156 24.79 4.63 5.94
C TRP A 156 25.40 4.88 4.56
N THR A 157 26.40 4.09 4.16
CA THR A 157 27.01 4.19 2.83
C THR A 157 25.99 3.89 1.74
N TYR A 158 25.23 2.79 1.86
CA TYR A 158 24.18 2.47 0.89
C TYR A 158 23.07 3.51 0.85
N PHE A 159 22.66 4.04 2.01
CA PHE A 159 21.71 5.13 2.07
C PHE A 159 22.20 6.33 1.28
N SER A 160 23.44 6.78 1.54
CA SER A 160 24.05 7.95 0.90
C SER A 160 24.19 7.79 -0.62
N LEU A 161 24.61 6.62 -1.09
CA LEU A 161 24.70 6.31 -2.52
C LEU A 161 23.32 6.25 -3.21
N SER A 162 22.26 5.92 -2.48
CA SER A 162 20.91 5.87 -3.02
C SER A 162 20.23 7.24 -3.12
N VAL A 163 20.72 8.27 -2.41
CA VAL A 163 20.09 9.60 -2.36
C VAL A 163 19.96 10.24 -3.74
N PRO A 164 21.00 10.32 -4.60
CA PRO A 164 20.90 10.98 -5.90
C PRO A 164 19.93 10.28 -6.85
N VAL A 165 19.93 8.94 -6.83
CA VAL A 165 19.01 8.16 -7.66
C VAL A 165 17.58 8.33 -7.15
N SER A 166 17.33 8.18 -5.84
CA SER A 166 16.00 8.30 -5.27
C SER A 166 15.42 9.72 -5.38
N SER A 167 16.25 10.75 -5.31
CA SER A 167 15.82 12.15 -5.44
C SER A 167 15.34 12.49 -6.86
N ILE A 168 15.90 11.84 -7.89
CA ILE A 168 15.51 12.03 -9.30
C ILE A 168 14.38 11.07 -9.69
N THR A 169 14.53 9.77 -9.41
CA THR A 169 13.57 8.74 -9.86
C THR A 169 12.25 8.83 -9.10
N GLY A 170 12.25 9.29 -7.85
CA GLY A 170 11.04 9.47 -7.04
C GLY A 170 10.04 10.44 -7.69
N PRO A 171 10.41 11.71 -7.96
CA PRO A 171 9.57 12.69 -8.64
C PRO A 171 9.11 12.24 -10.02
N VAL A 172 10.01 11.64 -10.82
CA VAL A 172 9.67 11.10 -12.15
C VAL A 172 8.60 10.02 -12.03
N GLY A 173 8.75 9.10 -11.07
CA GLY A 173 7.76 8.06 -10.79
C GLY A 173 6.40 8.63 -10.38
N SER A 174 6.35 9.61 -9.47
CA SER A 174 5.09 10.26 -9.06
C SER A 174 4.44 11.06 -10.18
N PHE A 175 5.25 11.72 -11.02
CA PHE A 175 4.77 12.48 -12.17
C PHE A 175 4.12 11.55 -13.21
N LEU A 176 4.82 10.48 -13.59
CA LEU A 176 4.30 9.46 -14.52
C LEU A 176 3.07 8.77 -13.94
N GLY A 177 3.09 8.41 -12.66
CA GLY A 177 1.95 7.80 -11.97
C GLY A 177 0.70 8.68 -11.95
N SER A 178 0.85 10.00 -12.02
CA SER A 178 -0.27 10.95 -12.04
C SER A 178 -0.87 11.15 -13.43
N HIS A 179 -0.08 10.96 -14.49
CA HIS A 179 -0.50 11.22 -15.88
C HIS A 179 -0.83 9.96 -16.68
N LEU A 180 -0.20 8.83 -16.38
CA LEU A 180 -0.39 7.59 -17.12
C LEU A 180 -1.74 6.94 -16.83
N HIS A 181 -2.23 6.19 -17.82
CA HIS A 181 -3.44 5.40 -17.65
C HIS A 181 -3.22 4.28 -16.62
N ARG A 182 -4.22 4.00 -15.77
CA ARG A 182 -4.12 3.02 -14.68
C ARG A 182 -3.60 1.65 -15.08
N GLN A 183 -3.94 1.19 -16.29
CA GLN A 183 -3.49 -0.12 -16.80
C GLN A 183 -2.01 -0.12 -17.14
N VAL A 184 -1.47 1.01 -17.58
CA VAL A 184 -0.03 1.17 -17.84
C VAL A 184 0.75 1.11 -16.53
N ILE A 185 0.26 1.80 -15.50
CA ILE A 185 0.86 1.78 -14.15
C ILE A 185 0.86 0.35 -13.60
N ALA A 186 -0.26 -0.36 -13.69
CA ALA A 186 -0.34 -1.75 -13.26
C ALA A 186 0.59 -2.66 -14.06
N GLY A 187 0.72 -2.45 -15.38
CA GLY A 187 1.67 -3.18 -16.23
C GLY A 187 3.11 -3.00 -15.77
N PHE A 188 3.53 -1.78 -15.45
CA PHE A 188 4.86 -1.52 -14.88
C PHE A 188 5.08 -2.26 -13.57
N VAL A 189 4.09 -2.24 -12.66
CA VAL A 189 4.17 -2.97 -11.39
C VAL A 189 4.34 -4.47 -11.65
N TYR A 190 3.55 -5.08 -12.55
CA TYR A 190 3.69 -6.50 -12.87
C TYR A 190 5.06 -6.87 -13.42
N ILE A 191 5.62 -6.03 -14.30
CA ILE A 191 6.95 -6.26 -14.87
C ILE A 191 8.00 -6.20 -13.75
N LEU A 192 7.95 -5.16 -12.91
CA LEU A 192 8.88 -5.00 -11.79
C LEU A 192 8.80 -6.18 -10.82
N GLU A 193 7.59 -6.69 -10.54
CA GLU A 193 7.39 -7.83 -9.67
C GLU A 193 7.89 -9.15 -10.26
N ILE A 194 7.67 -9.38 -11.55
CA ILE A 194 8.23 -10.56 -12.23
C ILE A 194 9.76 -10.50 -12.16
N ILE A 195 10.37 -9.34 -12.40
CA ILE A 195 11.82 -9.17 -12.29
C ILE A 195 12.29 -9.41 -10.85
N ALA A 196 11.60 -8.89 -9.85
CA ALA A 196 11.94 -9.09 -8.44
C ALA A 196 11.85 -10.57 -8.03
N LEU A 197 10.81 -11.28 -8.47
CA LEU A 197 10.60 -12.69 -8.21
C LEU A 197 11.67 -13.56 -8.90
N ILE A 198 11.96 -13.31 -10.18
CA ILE A 198 13.03 -14.01 -10.91
C ILE A 198 14.38 -13.70 -10.26
N GLY A 199 14.64 -12.44 -9.92
CA GLY A 199 15.86 -12.02 -9.25
C GLY A 199 16.07 -12.76 -7.92
N PHE A 200 15.00 -12.91 -7.14
CA PHE A 200 15.04 -13.72 -5.91
C PHE A 200 15.33 -15.20 -6.20
N LEU A 201 14.66 -15.80 -7.18
CA LEU A 201 14.91 -17.21 -7.56
C LEU A 201 16.35 -17.44 -8.07
N CYS A 202 16.93 -16.48 -8.78
CA CYS A 202 18.32 -16.50 -9.23
C CYS A 202 19.33 -16.52 -8.08
N THR A 203 18.96 -16.04 -6.88
CA THR A 203 19.82 -16.14 -5.68
C THR A 203 19.89 -17.55 -5.11
N LYS A 204 19.20 -18.52 -5.72
CA LYS A 204 19.12 -19.95 -5.30
C LYS A 204 18.74 -20.10 -3.82
N PRO A 205 17.59 -19.56 -3.39
CA PRO A 205 17.13 -19.71 -2.01
C PRO A 205 16.84 -21.18 -1.69
N ALA A 206 16.98 -21.55 -0.42
CA ALA A 206 16.62 -22.90 0.03
C ALA A 206 15.13 -23.20 -0.23
N TRP A 207 14.81 -24.45 -0.55
CA TRP A 207 13.46 -24.89 -0.89
C TRP A 207 12.40 -24.48 0.15
N GLN A 208 12.76 -24.47 1.43
CA GLN A 208 11.89 -24.03 2.52
C GLN A 208 11.45 -22.57 2.37
N LEU A 209 12.33 -21.66 1.96
CA LEU A 209 11.96 -20.26 1.72
C LEU A 209 11.03 -20.13 0.51
N ILE A 210 11.25 -20.93 -0.54
CA ILE A 210 10.35 -20.93 -1.71
C ILE A 210 8.95 -21.40 -1.31
N ALA A 211 8.86 -22.49 -0.53
CA ALA A 211 7.59 -23.00 -0.04
C ALA A 211 6.85 -22.00 0.84
N VAL A 212 7.54 -21.39 1.82
CA VAL A 212 6.95 -20.37 2.71
C VAL A 212 6.53 -19.11 1.92
N GLY A 213 7.36 -18.65 0.98
CA GLY A 213 7.01 -17.55 0.09
C GLY A 213 5.76 -17.86 -0.75
N GLY A 214 5.67 -19.06 -1.30
CA GLY A 214 4.49 -19.55 -2.01
C GLY A 214 3.23 -19.57 -1.13
N CYS A 215 3.35 -20.01 0.13
CA CYS A 215 2.25 -19.96 1.10
C CYS A 215 1.80 -18.53 1.39
N ILE A 216 2.73 -17.58 1.53
CA ILE A 216 2.41 -16.16 1.74
C ILE A 216 1.67 -15.59 0.53
N ILE A 217 2.15 -15.89 -0.68
CA ILE A 217 1.51 -15.43 -1.92
C ILE A 217 0.10 -16.01 -2.04
N PHE A 218 -0.07 -17.31 -1.77
CA PHE A 218 -1.38 -17.96 -1.80
C PHE A 218 -2.32 -17.39 -0.73
N GLY A 219 -1.85 -17.21 0.50
CA GLY A 219 -2.61 -16.57 1.57
C GLY A 219 -3.03 -15.15 1.20
N GLY A 220 -2.13 -14.38 0.58
CA GLY A 220 -2.41 -13.06 0.04
C GLY A 220 -3.48 -13.09 -1.05
N PHE A 221 -3.41 -14.03 -2.00
CA PHE A 221 -4.44 -14.23 -3.02
C PHE A 221 -5.83 -14.48 -2.41
N VAL A 222 -5.93 -15.38 -1.42
CA VAL A 222 -7.18 -15.67 -0.73
C VAL A 222 -7.70 -14.44 0.01
N PHE A 223 -6.82 -13.75 0.74
CA PHE A 223 -7.15 -12.55 1.49
C PHE A 223 -7.66 -11.41 0.60
N PHE A 224 -6.95 -11.10 -0.49
CA PHE A 224 -7.36 -10.04 -1.41
C PHE A 224 -8.63 -10.39 -2.19
N THR A 225 -8.85 -11.66 -2.51
CA THR A 225 -10.10 -12.13 -3.10
C THR A 225 -11.28 -11.94 -2.14
N PHE A 226 -11.10 -12.28 -0.86
CA PHE A 226 -12.11 -12.07 0.18
C PHE A 226 -12.44 -10.58 0.35
N ILE A 227 -11.43 -9.71 0.45
CA ILE A 227 -11.61 -8.25 0.55
C ILE A 227 -12.36 -7.72 -0.67
N SER A 228 -11.98 -8.16 -1.88
CA SER A 228 -12.64 -7.72 -3.12
C SER A 228 -14.13 -8.05 -3.10
N LYS A 229 -14.49 -9.26 -2.65
CA LYS A 229 -15.89 -9.70 -2.53
C LYS A 229 -16.65 -8.97 -1.43
N ALA A 230 -16.01 -8.71 -0.28
CA ALA A 230 -16.57 -7.89 0.79
C ALA A 230 -16.84 -6.45 0.31
N GLY A 231 -15.88 -5.87 -0.43
CA GLY A 231 -16.02 -4.55 -1.03
C GLY A 231 -17.18 -4.46 -2.02
N GLU A 232 -17.39 -5.50 -2.84
CA GLU A 232 -18.57 -5.57 -3.72
C GLU A 232 -19.89 -5.55 -2.93
N ASN A 233 -19.98 -6.31 -1.84
CA ASN A 233 -21.20 -6.39 -1.04
C ASN A 233 -21.51 -5.08 -0.30
N ILE A 234 -20.49 -4.45 0.28
CA ILE A 234 -20.62 -3.13 0.93
C ILE A 234 -21.09 -2.09 -0.09
N MET A 235 -20.54 -2.12 -1.29
CA MET A 235 -20.91 -1.14 -2.32
C MET A 235 -22.32 -1.35 -2.86
N LYS A 236 -22.80 -2.59 -3.00
CA LYS A 236 -24.21 -2.86 -3.32
C LYS A 236 -25.15 -2.25 -2.28
N THR A 237 -24.84 -2.44 -1.00
CA THR A 237 -25.63 -1.86 0.11
C THR A 237 -25.67 -0.32 0.06
N VAL A 238 -24.53 0.32 -0.24
CA VAL A 238 -24.45 1.78 -0.38
C VAL A 238 -25.22 2.29 -1.61
N GLU A 239 -25.12 1.60 -2.74
CA GLU A 239 -25.87 1.95 -3.96
C GLU A 239 -27.38 1.79 -3.75
N GLU A 240 -27.82 0.71 -3.11
CA GLU A 240 -29.22 0.48 -2.75
C GLU A 240 -29.77 1.55 -1.80
N LYS A 241 -28.97 1.97 -0.81
CA LYS A 241 -29.36 3.06 0.11
C LYS A 241 -29.53 4.38 -0.65
N LYS A 242 -28.59 4.75 -1.52
CA LYS A 242 -28.69 5.96 -2.36
C LYS A 242 -29.89 5.92 -3.30
N LEU A 243 -30.22 4.76 -3.87
CA LEU A 243 -31.40 4.56 -4.70
C LEU A 243 -32.70 4.76 -3.88
N LYS A 244 -32.76 4.26 -2.65
CA LYS A 244 -33.90 4.47 -1.74
C LYS A 244 -34.06 5.95 -1.36
N ASP A 245 -32.97 6.61 -0.98
CA ASP A 245 -32.98 8.03 -0.61
C ASP A 245 -33.41 8.92 -1.79
N THR A 246 -32.94 8.62 -3.00
CA THR A 246 -33.36 9.33 -4.23
C THR A 246 -34.85 9.12 -4.52
N ARG A 247 -35.36 7.91 -4.37
CA ARG A 247 -36.80 7.61 -4.56
C ARG A 247 -37.67 8.32 -3.51
N GLN A 248 -37.21 8.40 -2.26
CA GLN A 248 -37.91 9.14 -1.21
C GLN A 248 -37.90 10.66 -1.46
N ALA A 249 -36.78 11.21 -1.94
CA ALA A 249 -36.70 12.63 -2.30
C ALA A 249 -37.63 12.98 -3.48
N VAL A 250 -37.81 12.07 -4.45
CA VAL A 250 -38.76 12.27 -5.56
C VAL A 250 -40.21 12.15 -5.10
N ASN A 251 -40.52 11.22 -4.18
CA ASN A 251 -41.88 11.01 -3.68
C ASN A 251 -42.32 12.00 -2.60
N GLY A 252 -41.40 12.73 -1.96
CA GLY A 252 -41.71 13.76 -0.96
C GLY A 252 -41.95 15.16 -1.55
N VAL A 253 -41.90 15.31 -2.88
CA VAL A 253 -42.11 16.57 -3.61
C VAL A 253 -43.48 16.58 -4.33
N VAL A 254 -44.32 15.56 -4.09
CA VAL A 254 -45.71 15.47 -4.58
C VAL A 254 -46.69 15.65 -3.44
#